data_AF-A0A0G4Q3M7-F1
#
_entry.id   AF-A0A0G4Q3M7-F1
#
_cell.length_a   1.000
_cell.length_b   1.000
_cell.length_c   1.000
_cell.angle_alpha   90.00
_cell.angle_beta   90.00
_cell.angle_gamma   90.00
#
_symmetry.space_group_name_H-M   'P 1'
#
loop_
_entity.id
_entity.type
_entity.pdbx_description
1 polymer ?
#
loop_
_entity_poly.entity_id
_entity_poly.type
_entity_poly.pdbx_seq_one_letter_code
_entity_poly.pdbx_strand_id
1 'polypeptide(L)' 'MEDKTGGAAFPVPATELHGTHTGMSLRDYFAAKCMQGDIATQDAVEMGYYTNETPDEFLVKRAEFYYRMADAMLKARG' A
#
# COMPACT_ATOMS: atom_id res chain seq x y z
N MET A 1 7.79 -18.45 9.16
CA MET A 1 7.25 -17.10 8.87
C MET A 1 6.37 -17.25 7.66
N GLU A 2 5.07 -17.03 7.83
CA GLU A 2 4.10 -17.09 6.74
C GLU A 2 4.28 -15.83 5.87
N ASP A 3 4.46 -16.00 4.57
CA ASP A 3 4.70 -14.90 3.64
C ASP A 3 3.41 -14.06 3.50
N LYS A 4 3.48 -12.80 3.96
CA LYS A 4 2.34 -11.86 3.99
C LYS A 4 2.27 -10.95 2.77
N THR A 5 3.16 -11.13 1.79
CA THR A 5 3.31 -10.18 0.68
C THR A 5 2.29 -10.37 -0.44
N GLY A 6 1.70 -11.58 -0.55
CA GLY A 6 0.71 -11.90 -1.58
C GLY A 6 1.28 -12.02 -3.00
N GLY A 7 2.60 -12.09 -3.16
CA GLY A 7 3.28 -12.18 -4.45
C GLY A 7 3.54 -10.83 -5.12
N ALA A 8 3.94 -10.84 -6.40
CA ALA A 8 4.25 -9.63 -7.17
C ALA A 8 2.98 -8.91 -7.67
N ALA A 9 2.99 -7.57 -7.68
CA ALA A 9 1.86 -6.73 -8.12
C ALA A 9 1.66 -6.69 -9.65
N PHE A 10 2.73 -6.88 -10.42
CA PHE A 10 2.69 -6.91 -11.89
C PHE A 10 3.19 -8.26 -12.42
N PRO A 11 2.77 -8.68 -13.63
CA PRO A 11 3.28 -9.89 -14.25
C PRO A 11 4.80 -9.82 -14.41
N VAL A 12 5.52 -10.79 -13.81
CA VAL A 12 6.97 -10.94 -13.98
C VAL A 12 7.19 -11.89 -15.17
N PRO A 13 8.00 -11.52 -16.18
CA PRO A 13 8.34 -12.43 -17.27
C PRO A 13 8.91 -13.74 -16.74
N ALA A 14 8.49 -14.84 -17.35
CA ALA A 14 8.95 -16.19 -17.01
C ALA A 14 10.44 -16.36 -17.35
N THR A 15 11.31 -15.91 -16.45
CA THR A 15 12.78 -16.06 -16.52
C THR A 15 13.24 -17.06 -15.46
N GLU A 16 14.50 -17.50 -15.45
CA GLU A 16 14.98 -18.44 -14.41
C GLU A 16 14.87 -17.90 -12.96
N LEU A 17 14.44 -16.65 -12.78
CA LEU A 17 14.12 -15.99 -11.52
C LEU A 17 12.64 -16.13 -11.08
N HIS A 18 11.91 -17.17 -11.53
CA HIS A 18 10.56 -17.49 -11.04
C HIS A 18 10.58 -17.65 -9.50
N GLY A 19 10.00 -16.70 -8.77
CA GLY A 19 9.97 -16.70 -7.30
C GLY A 19 10.93 -15.71 -6.64
N THR A 20 11.71 -14.94 -7.39
CA THR A 20 12.36 -13.75 -6.83
C THR A 20 11.37 -12.61 -6.78
N HIS A 21 11.28 -11.93 -5.63
CA HIS A 21 10.49 -10.70 -5.48
C HIS A 21 11.16 -9.57 -6.28
N THR A 22 11.03 -9.60 -7.61
CA THR A 22 11.47 -8.51 -8.49
C THR A 22 10.27 -7.60 -8.74
N GLY A 23 10.28 -6.41 -8.13
CA GLY A 23 9.21 -5.41 -8.24
C GLY A 23 8.45 -5.14 -6.93
N MET A 24 7.26 -4.56 -7.04
CA MET A 24 6.37 -4.21 -5.92
C MET A 24 5.53 -5.43 -5.49
N SER A 25 5.34 -5.67 -4.18
CA SER A 25 4.44 -6.74 -3.74
C SER A 25 2.96 -6.36 -3.93
N LEU A 26 2.07 -7.35 -3.98
CA LEU A 26 0.62 -7.09 -4.05
C LEU A 26 0.14 -6.27 -2.82
N ARG A 27 0.73 -6.52 -1.65
CA ARG A 27 0.52 -5.72 -0.44
C ARG A 27 0.86 -4.25 -0.66
N ASP A 28 2.04 -3.96 -1.20
CA ASP A 28 2.48 -2.59 -1.47
C ASP A 28 1.57 -1.91 -2.50
N TYR A 29 1.09 -2.66 -3.50
CA TYR A 29 0.15 -2.14 -4.49
C TYR A 29 -1.20 -1.75 -3.87
N PHE A 30 -1.79 -2.59 -3.03
CA PHE A 30 -3.04 -2.24 -2.33
C PHE A 30 -2.85 -1.05 -1.38
N ALA A 31 -1.73 -0.99 -0.65
CA ALA A 31 -1.43 0.15 0.21
C ALA A 31 -1.30 1.44 -0.61
N ALA A 32 -0.59 1.40 -1.74
CA ALA A 32 -0.44 2.54 -2.65
C ALA A 32 -1.79 2.99 -3.23
N LYS A 33 -2.71 2.06 -3.56
CA LYS A 33 -4.06 2.41 -4.02
C LYS A 33 -4.89 3.08 -2.94
N CYS A 34 -4.82 2.60 -1.70
CA CYS A 34 -5.50 3.24 -0.57
C CYS A 34 -4.95 4.65 -0.32
N MET A 35 -3.62 4.81 -0.31
CA MET A 35 -2.95 6.11 -0.19
C MET A 35 -3.36 7.08 -1.31
N GLN A 36 -3.38 6.61 -2.57
CA GLN A 36 -3.76 7.42 -3.72
C GLN A 36 -5.19 7.97 -3.59
N GLY A 37 -6.14 7.12 -3.18
CA GLY A 37 -7.52 7.54 -2.98
C GLY A 37 -7.65 8.59 -1.88
N ASP A 38 -6.99 8.36 -0.74
CA ASP A 38 -7.05 9.27 0.40
C ASP A 38 -6.45 10.66 0.11
N ILE A 39 -5.32 10.71 -0.60
CA ILE A 39 -4.72 11.99 -1.00
C ILE A 39 -5.58 12.69 -2.06
N ALA A 40 -6.26 11.95 -2.94
CA ALA A 40 -7.13 12.54 -3.95
C ALA A 40 -8.41 13.16 -3.38
N THR A 41 -8.84 12.76 -2.18
CA THR A 41 -10.06 13.26 -1.52
C THR A 41 -9.85 14.49 -0.64
N GLN A 42 -8.65 15.07 -0.60
CA GLN A 42 -8.34 16.21 0.25
C GLN A 42 -9.19 17.43 -0.07
N ASP A 43 -9.70 18.07 0.98
CA ASP A 43 -10.51 19.27 0.88
C ASP A 43 -10.37 20.15 2.13
N ALA A 44 -10.81 21.40 2.04
CA ALA A 44 -10.63 22.40 3.10
C ALA A 44 -11.61 22.29 4.27
N VAL A 45 -12.60 21.40 4.19
CA VAL A 45 -13.78 21.35 5.07
C VAL A 45 -13.81 20.05 5.87
N GLU A 46 -13.80 18.89 5.22
CA GLU A 46 -13.99 17.59 5.87
C GLU A 46 -12.71 16.76 5.97
N MET A 47 -12.00 16.57 4.86
CA MET A 47 -10.87 15.63 4.80
C MET A 47 -9.52 16.25 5.20
N GLY A 48 -9.39 17.58 5.09
CA GLY A 48 -8.14 18.29 5.37
C GLY A 48 -7.05 18.09 4.31
N TYR A 49 -5.86 18.63 4.59
CA TYR A 49 -4.70 18.58 3.70
C TYR A 49 -3.45 18.03 4.41
N TYR A 50 -2.65 17.30 3.65
CA TYR A 50 -1.27 16.92 3.93
C TYR A 50 -0.41 18.08 3.41
N THR A 51 -0.04 18.99 4.29
CA THR A 51 0.86 20.10 3.97
C THR A 51 2.32 19.65 4.10
N ASN A 52 3.25 20.46 3.58
CA ASN A 52 4.69 20.23 3.80
C ASN A 52 5.11 20.28 5.28
N GLU A 53 4.25 20.79 6.16
CA GLU A 53 4.46 20.91 7.60
C GLU A 53 3.87 19.72 8.37
N THR A 54 3.28 18.76 7.66
CA THR A 54 2.70 17.55 8.27
C THR A 54 3.79 16.78 9.02
N PRO A 55 3.62 16.52 10.33
CA PRO A 55 4.64 15.80 11.10
C PRO A 55 4.85 14.36 10.60
N ASP A 56 6.09 13.89 10.62
CA ASP A 56 6.45 12.52 10.22
C ASP A 56 5.64 11.45 10.96
N GLU A 57 5.35 11.66 12.25
CA GLU A 57 4.52 10.73 13.04
C GLU A 57 3.12 10.55 12.43
N PHE A 58 2.55 11.62 11.87
CA PHE A 58 1.25 11.55 11.20
C PHE A 58 1.36 10.76 9.89
N LEU A 59 2.41 11.00 9.10
CA LEU A 59 2.68 10.27 7.86
C LEU A 59 2.88 8.77 8.13
N VAL A 60 3.60 8.41 9.20
CA VAL A 60 3.79 7.02 9.63
C VAL A 60 2.44 6.37 9.97
N LYS A 61 1.59 7.02 10.77
CA LYS A 61 0.25 6.50 11.11
C LYS A 61 -0.63 6.27 9.89
N ARG A 62 -0.57 7.16 8.88
CA ARG A 62 -1.30 6.99 7.62
C ARG A 62 -0.75 5.83 6.80
N ALA A 63 0.56 5.72 6.67
CA ALA A 63 1.20 4.59 6.01
C ALA A 63 0.81 3.25 6.66
N GLU A 64 0.85 3.17 8.00
CA GLU A 64 0.39 2.01 8.76
C GLU A 64 -1.07 1.69 8.47
N PHE A 65 -1.95 2.69 8.41
CA PHE A 65 -3.35 2.50 8.05
C PHE A 65 -3.50 1.91 6.64
N TYR A 66 -2.78 2.41 5.64
CA TYR A 66 -2.83 1.89 4.27
C TYR A 66 -2.36 0.45 4.18
N TYR A 67 -1.28 0.10 4.88
CA TYR A 67 -0.80 -1.28 4.95
C TYR A 67 -1.78 -2.19 5.70
N ARG A 68 -2.45 -1.72 6.75
CA ARG A 68 -3.51 -2.47 7.42
C ARG A 68 -4.70 -2.74 6.50
N MET A 69 -5.06 -1.77 5.66
CA MET A 69 -6.09 -1.98 4.65
C MET A 69 -5.66 -3.00 3.59
N ALA A 70 -4.41 -2.93 3.13
CA ALA A 70 -3.83 -3.93 2.23
C ALA A 70 -3.87 -5.34 2.84
N ASP A 71 -3.47 -5.48 4.10
CA ASP A 71 -3.51 -6.74 4.84
C ASP A 71 -4.95 -7.27 4.97
N ALA A 72 -5.93 -6.39 5.18
CA ALA A 72 -7.34 -6.76 5.20
C ALA A 72 -7.85 -7.26 3.84
N MET A 73 -7.43 -6.62 2.73
CA MET A 73 -7.77 -7.05 1.37
C MET A 73 -7.16 -8.41 1.03
N LEU A 74 -5.91 -8.65 1.41
CA LEU A 74 -5.25 -9.94 1.24
C LEU A 74 -5.97 -11.03 2.05
N LYS A 75 -6.31 -10.75 3.32
CA LYS A 75 -7.07 -11.68 4.15
C LYS A 75 -8.46 -11.99 3.58
N ALA A 76 -9.14 -11.00 3.00
CA ALA A 76 -10.45 -11.19 2.39
C ALA A 76 -10.40 -12.03 1.10
N ARG A 77 -9.25 -12.10 0.43
CA ARG A 77 -9.06 -12.86 -0.80
C ARG A 77 -9.00 -14.39 -0.57
N GLY A 78 -8.60 -14.83 0.61
CA GLY A 78 -8.39 -16.24 0.95
C GLY A 78 -6.91 -16.61 0.96
#